data_AF-A0AAW8W4U5-F1
#
_entry.id   AF-A0AAW8W4U5-F1
#
_cell.length_a   1.000
_cell.length_b   1.000
_cell.length_c   1.000
_cell.angle_alpha   90.00
_cell.angle_beta   90.00
_cell.angle_gamma   90.00
#
_symmetry.space_group_name_H-M   'P 1'
#
loop_
_entity.id
_entity.type
_entity.pdbx_description
1 polymer ?
#
loop_
_entity_poly.entity_id
_entity_poly.type
_entity_poly.pdbx_seq_one_letter_code
_entity_poly.pdbx_strand_id
1 'polypeptide(L)' 'MISADFDVKIKLIILTTIALVALLGILGYLLHRDHHFSKYLGGVVAVMVVLIAILTSLIMIHS' A
#
# COMPACT_ATOMS: atom_id res chain seq x y z
N MET A 1 -24.59 -6.77 12.74
CA MET A 1 -23.16 -6.61 13.11
C MET A 1 -22.24 -7.29 12.09
N ILE A 2 -22.46 -8.57 11.73
CA ILE A 2 -21.68 -9.30 10.71
C ILE A 2 -21.49 -8.59 9.36
N SER A 3 -22.52 -7.92 8.82
CA SER A 3 -22.43 -7.27 7.50
C SER A 3 -21.63 -5.95 7.53
N ALA A 4 -21.66 -5.21 8.64
CA ALA A 4 -20.97 -3.93 8.75
C ALA A 4 -19.46 -4.14 8.91
N ASP A 5 -19.05 -5.13 9.71
CA ASP A 5 -17.65 -5.55 9.83
C ASP A 5 -17.07 -6.03 8.49
N PHE A 6 -17.87 -6.76 7.70
CA PHE A 6 -17.44 -7.23 6.38
C PHE A 6 -17.26 -6.09 5.37
N ASP A 7 -18.21 -5.14 5.31
CA ASP A 7 -18.14 -3.96 4.42
C ASP A 7 -16.92 -3.07 4.72
N VAL A 8 -16.63 -2.82 6.00
CA VAL A 8 -15.48 -2.02 6.42
C VAL A 8 -14.17 -2.71 6.03
N LYS A 9 -14.04 -4.02 6.23
CA LYS A 9 -12.82 -4.78 5.90
C LYS A 9 -12.52 -4.79 4.40
N ILE A 10 -13.54 -5.02 3.56
CA ILE A 10 -13.39 -4.97 2.09
C ILE A 10 -12.94 -3.57 1.65
N LYS A 11 -13.54 -2.50 2.20
CA LYS A 11 -13.11 -1.12 1.90
C LYS A 11 -11.66 -0.88 2.28
N LEU A 12 -11.21 -1.36 3.43
CA LEU A 12 -9.81 -1.22 3.87
C LEU A 12 -8.84 -1.96 2.95
N ILE A 13 -9.18 -3.17 2.49
CA ILE A 13 -8.37 -3.94 1.53
C ILE A 13 -8.25 -3.16 0.20
N ILE A 14 -9.36 -2.66 -0.33
CA ILE A 14 -9.39 -1.88 -1.58
C ILE A 14 -8.54 -0.61 -1.43
N LEU A 15 -8.74 0.17 -0.37
CA LEU A 15 -8.03 1.43 -0.14
C LEU A 15 -6.52 1.21 -0.01
N THR A 16 -6.11 0.18 0.74
CA THR A 16 -4.70 -0.18 0.94
C THR A 16 -4.06 -0.62 -0.37
N THR A 17 -4.78 -1.39 -1.18
CA THR A 17 -4.33 -1.84 -2.51
C THR A 17 -4.13 -0.66 -3.46
N ILE A 18 -5.09 0.26 -3.53
CA ILE A 18 -5.00 1.47 -4.37
C ILE A 18 -3.80 2.32 -3.95
N ALA A 19 -3.59 2.53 -2.64
CA ALA A 19 -2.44 3.27 -2.13
C ALA A 19 -1.11 2.63 -2.55
N LEU A 20 -1.01 1.30 -2.50
CA LEU A 20 0.17 0.54 -2.93
C LEU A 20 0.47 0.72 -4.42
N VAL A 21 -0.56 0.62 -5.27
CA VAL A 21 -0.44 0.81 -6.73
C VAL A 21 -0.03 2.25 -7.06
N ALA A 22 -0.62 3.25 -6.39
CA ALA A 22 -0.26 4.64 -6.57
C ALA A 22 1.22 4.90 -6.18
N LEU A 23 1.67 4.36 -5.05
CA LEU A 23 3.06 4.49 -4.60
C LEU A 23 4.04 3.79 -5.55
N LEU A 24 3.69 2.62 -6.09
CA LEU A 24 4.47 1.96 -7.14
C LEU A 24 4.61 2.83 -8.39
N GLY A 25 3.52 3.46 -8.82
CA GLY A 25 3.52 4.38 -9.97
C GLY A 25 4.41 5.60 -9.73
N ILE A 26 4.31 6.22 -8.55
CA ILE A 26 5.16 7.35 -8.16
C ILE A 26 6.63 6.93 -8.10
N LEU A 27 6.92 5.78 -7.47
CA LEU A 27 8.28 5.25 -7.34
C LEU A 27 8.89 4.97 -8.72
N GLY A 28 8.15 4.29 -9.61
CA GLY A 28 8.59 3.99 -10.96
C GLY A 28 8.82 5.26 -11.80
N TYR A 29 7.93 6.25 -11.66
CA TYR A 29 8.08 7.53 -12.34
C TYR A 29 9.30 8.31 -11.85
N LEU A 30 9.52 8.40 -10.53
CA LEU A 30 10.68 9.07 -9.96
C LEU A 30 11.98 8.38 -10.34
N LEU A 31 12.03 7.05 -10.29
CA LEU A 31 13.18 6.26 -10.71
C LEU A 31 13.52 6.49 -12.18
N HIS A 32 12.50 6.62 -13.05
CA HIS A 32 12.71 6.88 -14.47
C HIS A 32 13.15 8.31 -14.76
N ARG A 33 12.66 9.30 -13.99
CA ARG A 33 12.99 10.72 -14.22
C ARG A 33 14.31 11.16 -13.60
N ASP A 34 14.63 10.69 -12.40
CA ASP A 34 15.75 11.20 -11.63
C ASP A 34 16.41 10.09 -10.78
N HIS A 35 17.43 9.44 -11.34
CA HIS A 35 18.26 8.46 -10.63
C HIS A 35 18.98 9.04 -9.40
N HIS A 36 19.11 10.37 -9.29
CA HIS A 36 19.75 11.05 -8.14
C HIS A 36 18.83 11.23 -6.92
N PHE A 37 17.51 11.01 -7.03
CA PHE A 37 16.54 11.18 -5.92
C PHE A 37 16.50 10.00 -4.93
N SER A 38 17.50 9.12 -4.96
CA SER A 38 17.65 7.91 -4.13
C SER A 38 17.34 8.10 -2.64
N LYS A 39 17.70 9.25 -2.07
CA LYS A 39 17.59 9.50 -0.62
C LYS A 39 16.14 9.66 -0.12
N TYR A 40 15.22 10.14 -0.97
CA TYR A 40 13.80 10.29 -0.63
C TYR A 40 12.96 9.06 -0.99
N LEU A 41 13.47 8.17 -1.85
CA LEU A 41 12.81 6.92 -2.22
C LEU A 41 12.76 5.93 -1.04
N GLY A 42 13.70 6.00 -0.10
CA GLY A 42 13.70 5.14 1.09
C GLY A 42 12.44 5.29 1.94
N GLY A 43 11.90 6.51 2.07
CA GLY A 43 10.64 6.76 2.78
C GLY A 43 9.44 6.14 2.07
N VAL A 44 9.38 6.25 0.74
CA VAL A 44 8.33 5.63 -0.08
C VAL A 44 8.36 4.11 0.05
N VAL A 45 9.55 3.51 -0.03
CA VAL A 45 9.74 2.06 0.16
C VAL A 45 9.32 1.62 1.57
N ALA A 46 9.68 2.37 2.61
CA ALA A 46 9.27 2.06 3.98
C ALA A 46 7.74 2.07 4.15
N VAL A 47 7.06 3.08 3.59
CA VAL A 47 5.58 3.15 3.60
C VAL A 47 4.97 1.98 2.84
N MET A 48 5.54 1.60 1.69
CA MET A 48 5.08 0.44 0.93
C MET A 48 5.20 -0.86 1.72
N VAL A 49 6.31 -1.08 2.43
CA VAL A 49 6.49 -2.27 3.29
C VAL A 49 5.43 -2.32 4.38
N VAL A 50 5.13 -1.19 5.02
CA VAL A 50 4.07 -1.10 6.04
C VAL A 50 2.70 -1.41 5.44
N LEU A 51 2.39 -0.85 4.27
CA LEU A 51 1.12 -1.13 3.57
C LEU A 51 0.98 -2.60 3.19
N ILE A 52 2.06 -3.26 2.75
CA ILE A 52 2.07 -4.70 2.47
C ILE A 52 1.77 -5.47 3.77
N ALA A 53 2.43 -5.15 4.88
CA ALA A 53 2.18 -5.82 6.16
C ALA A 53 0.72 -5.65 6.65
N ILE A 54 0.17 -4.44 6.49
CA ILE A 54 -1.24 -4.16 6.79
C ILE A 54 -2.16 -4.99 5.89
N LEU A 55 -1.92 -5.02 4.58
CA LEU A 55 -2.71 -5.79 3.63
C LEU A 55 -2.67 -7.29 3.93
N THR A 56 -1.49 -7.85 4.19
CA THR A 56 -1.33 -9.26 4.58
C THR A 56 -2.07 -9.57 5.87
N SER A 57 -1.98 -8.69 6.88
CA SER A 57 -2.73 -8.85 8.13
C SER A 57 -4.25 -8.82 7.91
N LEU A 58 -4.75 -7.88 7.11
CA LEU A 58 -6.17 -7.77 6.75
C LEU A 58 -6.67 -9.02 6.03
N ILE A 59 -5.88 -9.57 5.11
CA ILE A 59 -6.20 -10.81 4.40
C ILE A 59 -6.19 -11.99 5.37
N MET A 60 -5.16 -12.13 6.22
CA MET A 60 -5.01 -13.28 7.13
C MET A 60 -6.09 -13.33 8.22
N ILE A 61 -6.59 -12.17 8.66
CA ILE A 61 -7.75 -12.07 9.57
C ILE A 61 -9.06 -12.46 8.86
N HIS A 62 -9.07 -12.45 7.53
CA HIS A 62 -10.23 -12.76 6.70
C HIS A 62 -10.26 -14.21 6.18
N SER A 63 -9.09 -14.86 6.10
CA SER A 63 -8.92 -16.27 5.70
C SER A 63 -9.53 -17.29 6.65
#